data_AF-A0A8J2PR14-F1
#
_entry.id   AF-A0A8J2PR14-F1
#
_cell.length_a   1.000
_cell.length_b   1.000
_cell.length_c   1.000
_cell.angle_alpha   90.00
_cell.angle_beta   90.00
_cell.angle_gamma   90.00
#
_symmetry.space_group_name_H-M   'P 1'
#
loop_
_entity.id
_entity.type
_entity.pdbx_description
1 polymer ?
#
loop_
_entity_poly.entity_id
_entity_poly.type
_entity_poly.pdbx_seq_one_letter_code
_entity_poly.pdbx_strand_id
1 'polypeptide(L)'
;KKLPDDFHRFLVEFIVQTDQPFSIVEADSFLKLINYNRTTPISVPKRDTIKRKLQDMFESEKLQLIEVLKRAPGKISLVVDCWTTRNGHCFHG
;
A
#
# COMPACT_ATOMS: atom_id res chain seq x y z
N LYS A 1 20.72 -17.79 7.57
CA LYS A 1 20.87 -17.10 8.88
C LYS A 1 19.55 -17.26 9.62
N LYS A 2 19.55 -17.89 10.80
CA LYS A 2 18.38 -17.90 11.69
C LYS A 2 18.07 -16.45 12.05
N LEU A 3 16.83 -16.00 11.87
CA LEU A 3 16.41 -14.70 12.37
C LEU A 3 16.43 -14.74 13.90
N PRO A 4 16.75 -13.63 14.59
CA PRO A 4 16.70 -13.59 16.05
C PRO A 4 15.32 -13.98 16.55
N ASP A 5 15.23 -14.74 17.64
CA ASP A 5 13.94 -15.20 18.19
C ASP A 5 13.00 -14.02 18.53
N ASP A 6 13.56 -12.87 18.91
CA ASP A 6 12.81 -11.63 19.12
C ASP A 6 12.12 -11.09 17.86
N PHE A 7 12.73 -11.24 16.68
CA PHE A 7 12.11 -10.75 15.43
C PHE A 7 10.83 -11.52 15.11
N HIS A 8 10.83 -12.85 15.29
CA HIS A 8 9.64 -13.66 15.09
C HIS A 8 8.54 -13.28 16.08
N ARG A 9 8.89 -13.06 17.35
CA ARG A 9 7.94 -12.62 18.37
C ARG A 9 7.30 -11.27 18.01
N PHE A 10 8.11 -10.27 17.66
CA PHE A 10 7.59 -8.95 17.27
C PHE A 10 6.73 -8.99 16.00
N LEU A 11 7.07 -9.87 15.04
CA LEU A 11 6.28 -10.04 13.83
C LEU A 11 4.92 -10.66 14.12
N VAL A 12 4.86 -11.68 14.99
CA VAL A 12 3.60 -12.28 15.44
C VAL A 12 2.76 -11.26 16.22
N GLU A 13 3.37 -10.51 17.14
CA GLU A 13 2.69 -9.43 17.88
C GLU A 13 2.10 -8.40 16.91
N PHE A 14 2.85 -7.96 15.90
CA PHE A 14 2.36 -7.03 14.88
C PHE A 14 1.13 -7.59 14.14
N ILE A 15 1.21 -8.84 13.66
CA ILE A 15 0.12 -9.47 12.91
C ILE A 15 -1.15 -9.53 13.76
N VAL A 16 -1.04 -9.98 15.01
CA VAL A 16 -2.18 -10.14 15.92
C VAL A 16 -2.75 -8.79 16.35
N GLN A 17 -1.92 -7.81 16.70
CA GLN A 17 -2.38 -6.51 17.22
C GLN A 17 -3.00 -5.62 16.15
N THR A 18 -2.67 -5.86 14.87
CA THR A 18 -3.14 -5.02 13.75
C THR A 18 -4.02 -5.78 12.76
N ASP A 19 -4.48 -6.98 13.15
CA ASP A 19 -5.35 -7.87 12.38
C ASP A 19 -4.90 -8.06 10.92
N GLN A 20 -3.59 -8.23 10.71
CA GLN A 20 -3.03 -8.41 9.37
C GLN A 20 -3.23 -9.86 8.89
N PRO A 21 -3.40 -10.08 7.58
CA PRO A 21 -3.36 -11.42 7.03
C PRO A 21 -1.96 -12.02 7.19
N PHE A 22 -1.87 -13.33 7.43
CA PHE A 22 -0.57 -14.01 7.56
C PHE A 22 0.31 -13.89 6.31
N SER A 23 -0.30 -13.74 5.14
CA SER A 23 0.39 -13.52 3.86
C SER A 23 1.10 -12.18 3.74
N ILE A 24 0.92 -11.24 4.69
CA ILE A 24 1.61 -9.94 4.67
C ILE A 24 3.14 -10.08 4.62
N VAL A 25 3.68 -11.15 5.21
CA VAL A 25 5.13 -11.41 5.28
C VAL A 25 5.73 -11.78 3.92
N GLU A 26 4.90 -12.21 2.98
CA GLU A 26 5.27 -12.60 1.62
C GLU A 26 5.14 -11.43 0.64
N ALA A 27 4.47 -10.34 1.03
CA ALA A 27 4.27 -9.19 0.17
C ALA A 27 5.60 -8.49 -0.15
N ASP A 28 5.89 -8.31 -1.45
CA ASP A 28 7.11 -7.62 -1.92
C ASP A 28 7.28 -6.23 -1.30
N SER A 29 6.18 -5.50 -1.10
CA SER A 29 6.18 -4.18 -0.46
C SER A 29 6.65 -4.24 0.99
N PHE A 30 6.18 -5.25 1.74
CA PHE A 30 6.60 -5.48 3.12
C PHE A 30 8.08 -5.88 3.19
N LEU A 31 8.52 -6.82 2.34
CA LEU A 31 9.93 -7.24 2.28
C LEU A 31 10.86 -6.08 1.93
N LYS A 32 10.48 -5.22 0.97
CA LYS A 32 11.23 -4.00 0.63
C LYS A 32 11.36 -3.07 1.84
N LEU A 33 10.28 -2.85 2.58
CA LEU A 33 10.29 -1.99 3.78
C LEU A 33 11.22 -2.56 4.87
N ILE A 34 11.11 -3.84 5.18
CA ILE A 34 11.94 -4.50 6.20
C ILE A 34 13.42 -4.49 5.82
N ASN A 35 13.73 -4.79 4.55
CA ASN A 35 15.11 -4.79 4.08
C ASN A 35 15.73 -3.38 4.04
N TYR A 36 14.95 -2.36 3.69
CA TYR A 36 15.41 -0.97 3.72
C TYR A 36 15.78 -0.52 5.15
N ASN A 37 15.00 -0.90 6.16
CA ASN A 37 15.30 -0.60 7.56
C ASN A 37 16.52 -1.35 8.11
N ARG A 38 16.88 -2.51 7.54
CA ARG A 38 18.10 -3.23 7.95
C ARG A 38 19.37 -2.49 7.54
N THR A 39 19.32 -1.75 6.43
CA THR A 39 20.47 -1.01 5.88
C THR A 39 20.53 0.44 6.33
N THR A 40 19.42 0.98 6.85
CA THR A 40 19.32 2.40 7.21
C THR A 40 18.45 2.52 8.47
N PRO A 41 18.93 3.18 9.53
CA PRO A 41 18.08 3.46 10.69
C PRO A 41 16.99 4.44 10.29
N ILE A 42 15.73 4.01 10.39
CA ILE A 42 14.57 4.82 10.00
C ILE A 42 13.75 5.16 11.24
N SER A 43 13.29 6.41 11.30
CA SER A 43 12.25 6.82 12.23
C SER A 43 10.89 6.66 11.57
N VAL A 44 9.98 5.94 12.21
CA VAL A 44 8.63 5.72 11.68
C VAL A 44 7.86 7.05 11.71
N PRO A 45 7.44 7.59 10.56
CA PRO A 45 6.69 8.84 10.51
C PRO A 45 5.28 8.70 11.11
N LYS A 46 4.75 9.80 11.62
CA LYS A 46 3.36 9.87 12.13
C LYS A 46 2.33 9.73 11.01
N ARG A 47 1.11 9.33 11.38
CA ARG A 47 -0.06 9.16 10.51
C ARG A 47 -0.26 10.32 9.54
N ASP A 48 -0.24 11.56 10.03
CA ASP A 48 -0.51 12.74 9.20
C ASP A 48 0.58 12.98 8.15
N THR A 49 1.83 12.66 8.49
CA THR A 49 2.94 12.74 7.55
C THR A 49 2.81 11.71 6.43
N ILE A 50 2.45 10.46 6.76
CA ILE A 50 2.18 9.42 5.76
C ILE A 50 0.97 9.78 4.89
N LYS A 51 -0.10 10.29 5.50
CA LYS A 51 -1.30 10.73 4.77
C LYS A 51 -0.96 11.83 3.76
N ARG A 52 -0.22 12.85 4.19
CA ARG A 52 0.23 13.92 3.29
C ARG A 52 1.09 13.37 2.16
N LYS A 53 2.06 12.50 2.49
CA LYS A 53 2.94 11.89 1.49
C LYS A 53 2.15 11.07 0.46
N LEU A 54 1.12 10.35 0.89
CA LEU A 54 0.23 9.59 0.01
C LEU A 54 -0.56 10.52 -0.93
N GLN A 55 -1.07 11.65 -0.41
CA GLN A 55 -1.75 12.66 -1.24
C GLN A 55 -0.81 13.27 -2.28
N ASP A 56 0.42 13.61 -1.89
CA ASP A 56 1.42 14.15 -2.80
C ASP A 56 1.76 13.14 -3.93
N MET A 57 1.92 11.86 -3.56
CA MET A 57 2.16 10.78 -4.54
C MET A 57 0.97 10.62 -5.47
N PHE A 58 -0.25 10.61 -4.94
CA PHE A 58 -1.47 10.50 -5.75
C PHE A 58 -1.58 11.63 -6.78
N GLU A 59 -1.40 12.88 -6.36
CA GLU A 59 -1.50 14.01 -7.30
C GLU A 59 -0.39 13.96 -8.36
N SER A 60 0.82 13.54 -8.00
CA SER A 60 1.90 13.33 -8.97
C SER A 60 1.54 12.27 -10.02
N GLU A 61 1.10 11.09 -9.59
CA GLU A 61 0.71 9.99 -10.49
C GLU A 61 -0.49 10.39 -11.37
N LYS A 62 -1.48 11.07 -10.80
CA LYS A 62 -2.64 11.59 -11.53
C LYS A 62 -2.24 12.58 -12.63
N LEU A 63 -1.32 13.49 -12.36
CA LEU A 63 -0.82 14.43 -13.38
C LEU A 63 -0.10 13.70 -14.52
N GLN A 64 0.71 12.69 -14.19
CA GLN A 64 1.36 11.85 -15.19
C GLN A 64 0.34 11.09 -16.04
N LEU A 65 -0.68 10.50 -15.41
CA LEU A 65 -1.75 9.80 -16.10
C LEU A 65 -2.52 10.74 -17.04
N ILE A 66 -2.85 11.96 -16.61
CA ILE A 66 -3.50 12.96 -17.45
C ILE A 66 -2.68 13.25 -18.70
N GLU A 67 -1.36 13.41 -18.56
CA GLU A 67 -0.47 13.66 -19.71
C GLU A 67 -0.41 12.46 -20.66
N VAL A 68 -0.42 11.23 -20.15
CA VAL A 68 -0.51 10.02 -20.96
C VAL A 68 -1.83 9.97 -21.73
N LEU A 69 -2.95 10.24 -21.06
CA LEU A 69 -4.29 10.21 -21.67
C LEU A 69 -4.45 11.28 -22.75
N LYS A 70 -3.92 12.50 -22.54
CA LYS A 70 -3.94 13.57 -23.56
C LYS A 70 -3.19 13.19 -24.84
N ARG A 71 -2.16 12.35 -24.73
CA ARG A 71 -1.31 11.92 -25.84
C ARG A 71 -1.81 10.64 -26.51
N ALA A 72 -2.84 10.00 -25.99
CA ALA A 72 -3.36 8.75 -26.53
C ALA A 72 -3.97 8.98 -27.93
N PRO A 73 -3.45 8.34 -28.99
CA PRO A 73 -3.88 8.60 -30.37
C PRO A 73 -5.20 7.89 -30.76
N GLY A 74 -6.05 7.52 -29.80
CA GLY A 74 -7.21 6.67 -30.03
C GLY A 74 -8.33 6.83 -28.99
N LYS A 75 -9.34 5.95 -29.06
CA LYS A 75 -10.48 5.96 -28.15
C LYS A 75 -10.09 5.37 -26.79
N ILE A 76 -10.56 6.00 -25.72
CA ILE A 76 -10.43 5.49 -24.34
C ILE A 76 -11.71 4.74 -24.00
N SER A 77 -11.60 3.50 -23.52
CA SER A 77 -12.73 2.74 -23.00
C SER A 77 -12.63 2.69 -21.48
N LEU A 78 -13.73 2.99 -20.79
CA LEU A 78 -13.82 2.93 -19.33
C LEU A 78 -14.64 1.70 -18.96
N VAL A 79 -14.06 0.83 -18.13
CA VAL A 79 -14.79 -0.26 -17.49
C VAL A 79 -15.05 0.16 -16.07
N VAL A 80 -16.31 0.06 -15.68
CA VAL A 80 -16.79 0.44 -14.37
C VAL A 80 -17.26 -0.81 -13.67
N ASP A 81 -16.73 -1.06 -12.48
CA ASP A 81 -17.18 -2.15 -11.62
C ASP A 81 -18.08 -1.59 -10.51
N CYS A 82 -19.31 -2.10 -10.46
CA CYS A 82 -20.35 -1.68 -9.53
C CYS A 82 -20.88 -2.92 -8.81
N TRP A 83 -20.62 -3.02 -7.51
CA TRP A 83 -21.19 -4.08 -6.68
C TRP A 83 -21.75 -3.52 -5.38
N THR A 84 -22.70 -4.23 -4.79
CA THR A 84 -23.24 -3.90 -3.47
C THR A 84 -22.81 -4.99 -2.50
N THR A 85 -22.20 -4.59 -1.39
CA THR A 85 -21.85 -5.54 -0.32
C THR A 85 -23.09 -5.97 0.44
N ARG A 86 -23.02 -7.11 1.12
CA ARG A 86 -24.15 -7.66 1.89
C ARG A 86 -24.68 -6.76 3.00
N ASN A 87 -23.87 -5.80 3.47
CA ASN A 87 -24.29 -4.79 4.45
C ASN A 87 -24.95 -3.55 3.82
N GLY A 88 -25.25 -3.58 2.51
CA GLY A 88 -26.03 -2.55 1.81
C GLY A 88 -25.22 -1.35 1.32
N HIS A 89 -23.88 -1.38 1.44
CA HIS A 89 -23.03 -0.34 0.87
C HIS A 89 -22.77 -0.63 -0.61
N CYS A 90 -22.96 0.37 -1.46
CA CYS A 90 -22.58 0.31 -2.86
C CYS A 90 -21.11 0.71 -3.02
N PHE A 91 -20.41 -0.01 -3.89
CA PHE A 91 -19.04 0.25 -4.28
C PHE A 91 -19.01 0.52 -5.79
N HIS A 92 -18.28 1.56 -6.14
CA HIS A 92 -18.03 1.97 -7.51
C HIS A 92 -16.52 2.15 -7.63
N GLY A 93 -15.89 1.30 -8.44
CA GLY A 93 -14.45 1.33 -8.72
C GLY A 93 -14.04 2.49 -9.61
#